data_AF-A0A7C5I5W9-F1
#
_entry.id   AF-A0A7C5I5W9-F1
#
_cell.length_a   1.000
_cell.length_b   1.000
_cell.length_c   1.000
_cell.angle_alpha   90.00
_cell.angle_beta   90.00
_cell.angle_gamma   90.00
#
_symmetry.space_group_name_H-M   'P 1'
#
loop_
_entity.id
_entity.type
_entity.pdbx_description
1 polymer ?
#
loop_
_entity_poly.entity_id
_entity_poly.type
_entity_poly.pdbx_seq_one_letter_code
_entity_poly.pdbx_strand_id
1 'polypeptide(L)'
;MSDDFTRIIVLGIDGLEYSLVEEWKLEYILQRAHCRTDLSDYDVVVTPPLWGSMITGKIDREVMRRWKLHTLLAGMDSMRVKLAEKLGRYLPHRPTIWVWNHLVLPVTGGNPFESTADYVKKKNLHTIFHEFEKSWTNGLPGYGRVVSNSTARELLLEAFRGNRKPYIRYAIQLYKEDRERLFSALNRDYDLIFWYTCLLDKIGHVCAGNKLEMLKYYLEINQLAKRVKKKCPDAIIYIISDHGMKPAEGAGKWGVHSDYGFFSSSTGELISKPYHLYELLLRHAPGI
;
A
#
# COMPACT_ATOMS: atom_id res chain seq x y z
N MET A 1 -21.72 9.96 -25.78
CA MET A 1 -22.15 10.60 -24.52
C MET A 1 -20.87 10.92 -23.80
N SER A 2 -20.44 12.18 -23.82
CA SER A 2 -19.36 12.62 -22.94
C SER A 2 -19.95 12.61 -21.54
N ASP A 3 -19.68 11.54 -20.80
CA ASP A 3 -19.93 11.55 -19.36
C ASP A 3 -19.01 12.64 -18.82
N ASP A 4 -19.61 13.77 -18.44
CA ASP A 4 -18.92 14.99 -18.03
C ASP A 4 -18.41 14.78 -16.59
N PHE A 5 -17.34 13.98 -16.46
CA PHE A 5 -16.77 13.63 -15.17
C PHE A 5 -16.11 14.85 -14.55
N THR A 6 -16.44 15.13 -13.29
CA THR A 6 -15.98 16.34 -12.60
C THR A 6 -14.63 16.18 -11.91
N ARG A 7 -14.17 14.94 -11.67
CA ARG A 7 -12.86 14.61 -11.08
C ARG A 7 -12.56 13.12 -11.08
N ILE A 8 -11.29 12.78 -10.86
CA ILE A 8 -10.80 11.43 -10.64
C ILE A 8 -10.38 11.25 -9.17
N ILE A 9 -10.80 10.14 -8.56
CA ILE A 9 -10.43 9.74 -7.21
C ILE A 9 -9.77 8.36 -7.27
N VAL A 10 -8.51 8.28 -6.86
CA VAL A 10 -7.77 7.03 -6.68
C VAL A 10 -7.69 6.72 -5.19
N LEU A 11 -8.24 5.57 -4.79
CA LEU A 11 -8.09 5.01 -3.45
C LEU A 11 -6.99 3.94 -3.46
N GLY A 12 -5.78 4.35 -3.11
CA GLY A 12 -4.64 3.49 -2.89
C GLY A 12 -4.71 2.79 -1.53
N ILE A 13 -4.90 1.48 -1.52
CA ILE A 13 -5.04 0.68 -0.30
C ILE A 13 -3.93 -0.36 -0.30
N ASP A 14 -2.89 -0.14 0.49
CA ASP A 14 -1.75 -1.05 0.60
C ASP A 14 -2.17 -2.40 1.18
N GLY A 15 -1.71 -3.50 0.57
CA GLY A 15 -1.98 -4.87 1.05
C GLY A 15 -3.43 -5.33 0.88
N LEU A 16 -4.18 -4.84 -0.10
CA LEU A 16 -5.56 -5.26 -0.38
C LEU A 16 -5.57 -6.57 -1.17
N GLU A 17 -6.02 -7.63 -0.53
CA GLU A 17 -6.02 -9.00 -1.07
C GLU A 17 -7.26 -9.28 -1.92
N TYR A 18 -7.03 -9.46 -3.23
CA TYR A 18 -8.07 -9.75 -4.22
C TYR A 18 -8.98 -10.91 -3.81
N SER A 19 -8.43 -12.03 -3.33
CA SER A 19 -9.27 -13.20 -3.01
C SER A 19 -10.22 -12.94 -1.83
N LEU A 20 -9.81 -12.12 -0.86
CA LEU A 20 -10.65 -11.76 0.27
C LEU A 20 -11.77 -10.79 -0.14
N VAL A 21 -11.48 -9.86 -1.05
CA VAL A 21 -12.47 -8.94 -1.60
C VAL A 21 -13.58 -9.70 -2.33
N GLU A 22 -13.22 -10.70 -3.16
CA GLU A 22 -14.19 -11.57 -3.84
C GLU A 22 -14.96 -12.47 -2.87
N GLU A 23 -14.25 -13.17 -1.97
CA GLU A 23 -14.85 -14.09 -0.99
C GLU A 23 -15.92 -13.39 -0.14
N TRP A 24 -15.66 -12.14 0.26
CA TRP A 24 -16.55 -11.36 1.12
C TRP A 24 -17.51 -10.45 0.35
N LYS A 25 -17.49 -10.49 -0.98
CA LYS A 25 -18.41 -9.74 -1.86
C LYS A 25 -18.47 -8.25 -1.52
N LEU A 26 -17.30 -7.62 -1.38
CA LEU A 26 -17.19 -6.22 -0.96
C LEU A 26 -17.59 -5.27 -2.10
N GLU A 27 -18.88 -5.07 -2.30
CA GLU A 27 -19.50 -4.42 -3.47
C GLU A 27 -19.03 -2.98 -3.79
N TYR A 28 -18.52 -2.23 -2.83
CA TYR A 28 -18.01 -0.87 -3.10
C TYR A 28 -16.53 -0.86 -3.45
N ILE A 29 -15.82 -1.93 -3.09
CA ILE A 29 -14.46 -2.21 -3.57
C ILE A 29 -14.54 -2.87 -4.95
N LEU A 30 -15.45 -3.84 -5.14
CA LEU A 30 -15.75 -4.48 -6.42
C LEU A 30 -16.60 -3.55 -7.28
N GLN A 31 -15.97 -2.63 -7.99
CA GLN A 31 -16.68 -1.73 -8.90
C GLN A 31 -17.04 -2.44 -10.21
N ARG A 32 -17.39 -1.67 -11.25
CA ARG A 32 -17.92 -2.17 -12.54
C ARG A 32 -16.98 -3.19 -13.18
N ALA A 33 -15.66 -2.98 -13.08
CA ALA A 33 -14.66 -3.96 -13.47
C ALA A 33 -13.55 -4.01 -12.42
N HIS A 34 -12.96 -5.19 -12.23
CA HIS A 34 -11.85 -5.40 -11.30
C HIS A 34 -10.96 -6.56 -11.80
N CYS A 35 -9.69 -6.54 -11.43
CA CYS A 35 -8.73 -7.58 -11.79
C CYS A 35 -7.57 -7.64 -10.79
N ARG A 36 -6.79 -8.72 -10.86
CA ARG A 36 -5.43 -8.75 -10.31
C ARG A 36 -4.50 -8.00 -11.24
N THR A 37 -3.50 -7.32 -10.68
CA THR A 37 -2.40 -6.76 -11.46
C THR A 37 -1.17 -7.64 -11.32
N ASP A 38 -0.51 -7.90 -12.45
CA ASP A 38 0.65 -8.78 -12.52
C ASP A 38 1.92 -8.04 -12.09
N LEU A 39 2.67 -8.63 -11.15
CA LEU A 39 3.90 -8.07 -10.60
C LEU A 39 5.18 -8.73 -11.14
N SER A 40 5.10 -9.57 -12.17
CA SER A 40 6.27 -10.29 -12.73
C SER A 40 7.43 -9.39 -13.18
N ASP A 41 7.16 -8.12 -13.48
CA ASP A 41 8.15 -7.18 -14.00
C ASP A 41 9.01 -6.55 -12.87
N TYR A 42 8.61 -6.77 -11.62
CA TYR A 42 9.27 -6.28 -10.42
C TYR A 42 10.16 -7.37 -9.84
N ASP A 43 11.44 -7.05 -9.64
CA ASP A 43 12.42 -7.92 -8.98
C ASP A 43 12.06 -8.34 -7.55
N VAL A 44 11.19 -7.56 -6.89
CA VAL A 44 10.77 -7.74 -5.50
C VAL A 44 9.45 -6.99 -5.26
N VAL A 45 8.54 -7.60 -4.51
CA VAL A 45 7.25 -7.00 -4.15
C VAL A 45 7.42 -6.14 -2.91
N VAL A 46 7.70 -4.85 -3.11
CA VAL A 46 7.89 -3.86 -2.05
C VAL A 46 7.21 -2.54 -2.38
N THR A 47 6.66 -1.94 -1.34
CA THR A 47 5.75 -0.79 -1.41
C THR A 47 6.32 0.43 -2.16
N PRO A 48 7.48 1.04 -1.81
CA PRO A 48 7.89 2.31 -2.43
C PRO A 48 8.12 2.29 -3.95
N PRO A 49 8.80 1.29 -4.55
CA PRO A 49 8.96 1.26 -6.01
C PRO A 49 7.65 0.93 -6.73
N LEU A 50 6.76 0.12 -6.15
CA LEU A 50 5.44 -0.17 -6.74
C LEU A 50 4.60 1.11 -6.87
N TRP A 51 4.38 1.84 -5.77
CA TRP A 51 3.63 3.10 -5.80
C TRP A 51 4.29 4.16 -6.67
N GLY A 52 5.63 4.30 -6.61
CA GLY A 52 6.35 5.22 -7.48
C GLY A 52 6.19 4.90 -8.97
N SER A 53 6.11 3.62 -9.34
CA SER A 53 5.85 3.22 -10.74
C SER A 53 4.43 3.52 -11.21
N MET A 54 3.43 3.44 -10.33
CA MET A 54 2.03 3.78 -10.67
C MET A 54 1.86 5.26 -11.02
N ILE A 55 2.61 6.15 -10.36
CA ILE A 55 2.50 7.60 -10.58
C ILE A 55 3.47 8.14 -11.62
N THR A 56 4.48 7.37 -12.05
CA THR A 56 5.46 7.77 -13.09
C THR A 56 5.29 6.99 -14.40
N GLY A 57 4.49 5.91 -14.40
CA GLY A 57 4.36 4.99 -15.52
C GLY A 57 5.57 4.08 -15.73
N LYS A 58 6.61 4.13 -14.87
CA LYS A 58 7.89 3.46 -15.09
C LYS A 58 8.46 2.82 -13.83
N ILE A 59 9.09 1.66 -13.97
CA ILE A 59 9.79 0.98 -12.87
C ILE A 59 11.20 1.55 -12.72
N ASP A 60 11.51 2.14 -11.55
CA ASP A 60 12.86 2.59 -11.23
C ASP A 60 13.77 1.40 -10.86
N ARG A 61 14.58 0.94 -11.83
CA ARG A 61 15.45 -0.23 -11.67
C ARG A 61 16.54 -0.05 -10.61
N GLU A 62 17.00 1.17 -10.36
CA GLU A 62 18.00 1.45 -9.34
C GLU A 62 17.40 1.26 -7.95
N VAL A 63 16.22 1.84 -7.71
CA VAL A 63 15.47 1.68 -6.46
C VAL A 63 15.10 0.21 -6.25
N MET A 64 14.65 -0.48 -7.31
CA MET A 64 14.35 -1.92 -7.26
C MET A 64 15.58 -2.75 -6.84
N ARG A 65 16.76 -2.50 -7.42
CA ARG A 65 18.00 -3.22 -7.05
C ARG A 65 18.34 -3.03 -5.57
N ARG A 66 18.20 -1.81 -5.06
CA ARG A 66 18.43 -1.51 -3.64
C ARG A 66 17.46 -2.27 -2.74
N TRP A 67 16.18 -2.29 -3.10
CA TRP A 67 15.16 -3.03 -2.36
C TRP A 67 15.37 -4.55 -2.43
N LYS A 68 15.78 -5.08 -3.59
CA LYS A 68 16.12 -6.50 -3.76
C LYS A 68 17.22 -6.92 -2.79
N LEU A 69 18.30 -6.12 -2.69
CA LEU A 69 19.39 -6.36 -1.74
C LEU A 69 18.89 -6.31 -0.29
N HIS A 70 18.10 -5.30 0.08
CA HIS A 70 17.56 -5.21 1.43
C HIS A 70 16.62 -6.38 1.75
N THR A 71 15.72 -6.78 0.85
CA THR A 71 14.81 -7.92 1.06
C THR A 71 15.58 -9.23 1.20
N LEU A 72 16.63 -9.45 0.41
CA LEU A 72 17.53 -10.60 0.60
C LEU A 72 18.14 -10.63 2.01
N LEU A 73 18.47 -9.48 2.60
CA LEU A 73 19.07 -9.40 3.94
C LEU A 73 18.04 -9.40 5.07
N ALA A 74 16.83 -8.88 4.83
CA ALA A 74 15.91 -8.45 5.89
C ALA A 74 14.42 -8.69 5.63
N GLY A 75 14.05 -9.13 4.43
CA GLY A 75 12.67 -9.33 4.01
C GLY A 75 11.94 -10.41 4.81
N MET A 76 10.62 -10.32 4.80
CA MET A 76 9.71 -11.25 5.47
C MET A 76 9.17 -12.29 4.47
N ASP A 77 9.90 -13.38 4.28
CA ASP A 77 9.36 -14.59 3.64
C ASP A 77 8.75 -15.53 4.70
N SER A 78 8.00 -16.54 4.26
CA SER A 78 7.29 -17.47 5.16
C SER A 78 8.25 -18.20 6.12
N MET A 79 9.44 -18.59 5.67
CA MET A 79 10.43 -19.27 6.51
C MET A 79 10.94 -18.35 7.62
N ARG A 80 11.28 -17.11 7.28
CA ARG A 80 11.75 -16.10 8.24
C ARG A 80 10.67 -15.69 9.22
N VAL A 81 9.43 -15.52 8.75
CA VAL A 81 8.28 -15.22 9.61
C VAL A 81 8.05 -16.36 10.61
N LYS A 82 8.08 -17.62 10.17
CA LYS A 82 7.99 -18.79 11.04
C LYS A 82 9.10 -18.84 12.08
N LEU A 83 10.33 -18.54 11.68
CA LEU A 83 11.48 -18.46 12.59
C LEU A 83 11.30 -17.33 13.61
N ALA A 84 10.89 -16.15 13.17
CA ALA A 84 10.62 -14.99 14.02
C ALA A 84 9.50 -15.26 15.02
N GLU A 85 8.42 -15.94 14.63
CA GLU A 85 7.35 -16.34 15.54
C GLU A 85 7.84 -17.33 16.62
N LYS A 86 8.70 -18.28 16.25
CA LYS A 86 9.23 -19.29 17.17
C LYS A 86 10.24 -18.69 18.15
N LEU A 87 11.19 -17.90 17.64
CA LEU A 87 12.33 -17.37 18.41
C LEU A 87 12.06 -16.02 19.05
N GLY A 88 11.19 -15.19 18.45
CA GLY A 88 10.90 -13.83 18.92
C GLY A 88 10.45 -13.80 20.38
N ARG A 89 9.68 -14.81 20.82
CA ARG A 89 9.26 -14.96 22.22
C ARG A 89 10.40 -15.09 23.24
N TYR A 90 11.58 -15.53 22.80
CA TYR A 90 12.74 -15.76 23.65
C TYR A 90 13.85 -14.73 23.45
N LEU A 91 13.74 -13.84 22.44
CA LEU A 91 14.79 -12.88 22.12
C LEU A 91 14.66 -11.56 22.93
N PRO A 92 15.72 -11.14 23.66
CA PRO A 92 15.70 -9.87 24.37
C PRO A 92 15.63 -8.66 23.40
N HIS A 93 14.90 -7.63 23.81
CA HIS A 93 14.56 -6.48 22.96
C HIS A 93 15.79 -5.73 22.42
N ARG A 94 16.73 -5.41 23.32
CA ARG A 94 17.93 -4.62 23.03
C ARG A 94 18.89 -5.26 22.03
N PRO A 95 19.32 -6.53 22.19
CA PRO A 95 20.23 -7.16 21.23
C PRO A 95 19.65 -7.30 19.82
N THR A 96 18.33 -7.53 19.68
CA THR A 96 17.68 -7.63 18.36
C THR A 96 17.79 -6.32 17.58
N ILE A 97 17.51 -5.20 18.26
CA ILE A 97 17.61 -3.85 17.68
C ILE A 97 19.07 -3.47 17.42
N TRP A 98 19.97 -3.85 18.32
CA TRP A 98 21.40 -3.60 18.15
C TRP A 98 21.96 -4.26 16.89
N VAL A 99 21.72 -5.57 16.70
CA VAL A 99 22.14 -6.33 15.51
C VAL A 99 21.62 -5.66 14.24
N TRP A 100 20.34 -5.30 14.24
CA TRP A 100 19.73 -4.62 13.11
C TRP A 100 20.44 -3.30 12.77
N ASN A 101 20.65 -2.45 13.78
CA ASN A 101 21.22 -1.11 13.62
C ASN A 101 22.70 -1.13 13.24
N HIS A 102 23.47 -2.13 13.71
CA HIS A 102 24.92 -2.16 13.55
C HIS A 102 25.40 -3.09 12.43
N LEU A 103 24.58 -4.06 12.01
CA LEU A 103 24.97 -5.06 11.02
C LEU A 103 24.14 -4.97 9.73
N VAL A 104 22.84 -4.68 9.80
CA VAL A 104 21.97 -4.68 8.60
C VAL A 104 21.86 -3.28 7.98
N LEU A 105 21.49 -2.26 8.76
CA LEU A 105 21.30 -0.91 8.23
C LEU A 105 22.55 -0.32 7.55
N PRO A 106 23.78 -0.48 8.07
CA PRO A 106 24.96 0.06 7.41
C PRO A 106 25.20 -0.54 6.02
N VAL A 107 24.94 -1.84 5.87
CA VAL A 107 25.13 -2.57 4.61
C VAL A 107 24.06 -2.19 3.57
N THR A 108 22.86 -1.80 4.00
CA THR A 108 21.78 -1.37 3.10
C THR A 108 21.74 0.16 2.85
N GLY A 109 22.73 0.89 3.37
CA GLY A 109 22.82 2.35 3.25
C GLY A 109 21.75 3.09 4.07
N GLY A 110 21.42 2.58 5.26
CA GLY A 110 20.39 3.10 6.16
C GLY A 110 19.02 2.44 5.97
N ASN A 111 17.98 3.06 6.55
CA ASN A 111 16.60 2.57 6.44
C ASN A 111 16.11 2.78 4.99
N PRO A 112 15.85 1.71 4.21
CA PRO A 112 15.40 1.85 2.83
C PRO A 112 14.06 2.58 2.75
N PHE A 113 13.15 2.39 3.70
CA PHE A 113 11.86 3.09 3.71
C PHE A 113 12.01 4.60 3.85
N GLU A 114 12.97 5.08 4.63
CA GLU A 114 13.23 6.52 4.78
C GLU A 114 14.00 7.07 3.58
N SER A 115 15.06 6.37 3.16
CA SER A 115 15.89 6.83 2.05
C SER A 115 15.13 6.87 0.72
N THR A 116 14.21 5.92 0.50
CA THR A 116 13.34 5.85 -0.69
C THR A 116 11.94 6.39 -0.43
N ALA A 117 11.64 7.04 0.69
CA ALA A 117 10.30 7.60 0.96
C ALA A 117 9.86 8.65 -0.06
N ASP A 118 10.84 9.35 -0.63
CA ASP A 118 10.63 10.50 -1.50
C ASP A 118 11.58 10.51 -2.69
N TYR A 119 11.96 9.32 -3.17
CA TYR A 119 12.94 9.20 -4.26
C TYR A 119 12.43 9.83 -5.55
N VAL A 120 11.11 9.78 -5.81
CA VAL A 120 10.49 10.35 -7.01
C VAL A 120 10.75 11.86 -7.05
N LYS A 121 10.56 12.57 -5.93
CA LYS A 121 10.87 14.01 -5.83
C LYS A 121 12.37 14.28 -5.88
N LYS A 122 13.18 13.50 -5.14
CA LYS A 122 14.65 13.68 -5.10
C LYS A 122 15.30 13.50 -6.48
N LYS A 123 14.75 12.63 -7.32
CA LYS A 123 15.19 12.41 -8.71
C LYS A 123 14.51 13.36 -9.71
N ASN A 124 13.65 14.27 -9.27
CA ASN A 124 12.89 15.18 -10.10
C ASN A 124 12.13 14.47 -11.23
N LEU A 125 11.50 13.33 -10.92
CA LEU A 125 10.75 12.56 -11.91
C LEU A 125 9.39 13.21 -12.16
N HIS A 126 8.99 13.25 -13.44
CA HIS A 126 7.65 13.64 -13.84
C HIS A 126 6.64 12.62 -13.32
N THR A 127 5.48 13.10 -12.86
CA THR A 127 4.44 12.24 -12.26
C THR A 127 3.06 12.67 -12.75
N ILE A 128 2.08 11.78 -12.59
CA ILE A 128 0.68 12.03 -12.96
C ILE A 128 0.13 13.30 -12.29
N PHE A 129 0.63 13.67 -11.12
CA PHE A 129 0.19 14.89 -10.42
C PHE A 129 0.51 16.19 -11.18
N HIS A 130 1.47 16.17 -12.10
CA HIS A 130 1.81 17.31 -12.95
C HIS A 130 0.89 17.46 -14.17
N GLU A 131 0.11 16.43 -14.50
CA GLU A 131 -0.83 16.42 -15.64
C GLU A 131 -2.20 17.02 -15.28
N PHE A 132 -2.40 17.34 -13.99
CA PHE A 132 -3.64 17.90 -13.47
C PHE A 132 -3.35 19.24 -12.80
N GLU A 133 -4.13 20.26 -13.12
CA GLU A 133 -3.98 21.60 -12.56
C GLU A 133 -4.19 21.59 -11.03
N LYS A 134 -5.24 20.90 -10.56
CA LYS A 134 -5.57 20.81 -9.13
C LYS A 134 -5.47 19.37 -8.65
N SER A 135 -4.26 18.90 -8.43
CA SER A 135 -4.02 17.56 -7.88
C SER A 135 -3.76 17.58 -6.37
N TRP A 136 -4.16 16.50 -5.69
CA TRP A 136 -3.93 16.32 -4.26
C TRP A 136 -3.56 14.87 -3.90
N THR A 137 -2.67 14.74 -2.92
CA THR A 137 -2.37 13.47 -2.27
C THR A 137 -2.02 13.67 -0.80
N ASN A 138 -2.28 12.66 0.04
CA ASN A 138 -1.75 12.58 1.41
C ASN A 138 -0.34 11.95 1.47
N GLY A 139 0.33 11.86 0.32
CA GLY A 139 1.65 11.25 0.16
C GLY A 139 1.55 9.76 -0.14
N LEU A 140 2.45 9.29 -1.01
CA LEU A 140 2.58 7.90 -1.41
C LEU A 140 3.97 7.37 -1.02
N PRO A 141 4.12 6.08 -0.74
CA PRO A 141 5.44 5.49 -0.59
C PRO A 141 6.28 5.73 -1.85
N GLY A 142 7.44 6.36 -1.72
CA GLY A 142 8.22 6.81 -2.88
C GLY A 142 8.00 8.28 -3.26
N TYR A 143 6.93 8.90 -2.78
CA TYR A 143 6.54 10.28 -3.03
C TYR A 143 5.94 10.92 -1.76
N GLY A 144 6.81 11.37 -0.86
CA GLY A 144 6.46 12.14 0.33
C GLY A 144 5.90 11.34 1.51
N ARG A 145 6.01 10.00 1.52
CA ARG A 145 5.49 9.18 2.64
C ARG A 145 6.44 8.07 3.10
N VAL A 146 6.65 8.03 4.41
CA VAL A 146 7.38 6.95 5.11
C VAL A 146 6.35 6.02 5.75
N VAL A 147 6.32 4.75 5.36
CA VAL A 147 5.35 3.75 5.87
C VAL A 147 5.91 2.83 6.97
N SER A 148 7.22 2.82 7.13
CA SER A 148 7.91 2.05 8.17
C SER A 148 9.12 2.82 8.72
N ASN A 149 8.88 3.55 9.80
CA ASN A 149 9.91 4.22 10.62
C ASN A 149 10.32 3.36 11.82
N SER A 150 11.21 3.87 12.68
CA SER A 150 11.67 3.19 13.90
C SER A 150 10.50 2.74 14.80
N THR A 151 9.53 3.61 15.07
CA THR A 151 8.34 3.30 15.88
C THR A 151 7.53 2.14 15.31
N ALA A 152 7.22 2.17 14.01
CA ALA A 152 6.48 1.09 13.36
C ALA A 152 7.22 -0.26 13.48
N ARG A 153 8.55 -0.24 13.35
CA ARG A 153 9.39 -1.44 13.47
C ARG A 153 9.44 -1.97 14.90
N GLU A 154 9.59 -1.09 15.89
CA GLU A 154 9.58 -1.49 17.30
C GLU A 154 8.26 -2.15 17.69
N LEU A 155 7.14 -1.57 17.26
CA LEU A 155 5.80 -2.12 17.50
C LEU A 155 5.59 -3.46 16.76
N LEU A 156 6.14 -3.62 15.55
CA LEU A 156 6.11 -4.90 14.83
C LEU A 156 6.96 -5.97 15.55
N LEU A 157 8.14 -5.60 16.04
CA LEU A 157 8.97 -6.49 16.86
C LEU A 157 8.26 -6.87 18.17
N GLU A 158 7.54 -5.95 18.80
CA GLU A 158 6.69 -6.27 19.96
C GLU A 158 5.55 -7.24 19.58
N ALA A 159 4.95 -7.08 18.40
CA ALA A 159 3.97 -8.02 17.89
C ALA A 159 4.55 -9.43 17.73
N PHE A 160 5.79 -9.57 17.22
CA PHE A 160 6.48 -10.86 17.10
C PHE A 160 6.74 -11.52 18.46
N ARG A 161 6.89 -10.72 19.53
CA ARG A 161 7.00 -11.21 20.91
C ARG A 161 5.66 -11.64 21.53
N GLY A 162 4.55 -11.41 20.82
CA GLY A 162 3.22 -11.89 21.19
C GLY A 162 2.19 -10.77 21.40
N ASN A 163 2.61 -9.52 21.59
CA ASN A 163 1.68 -8.41 21.83
C ASN A 163 1.41 -7.59 20.57
N ARG A 164 0.44 -8.03 19.76
CA ARG A 164 0.04 -7.33 18.52
C ARG A 164 -0.80 -6.07 18.73
N LYS A 165 -1.39 -5.88 19.92
CA LYS A 165 -2.38 -4.82 20.16
C LYS A 165 -1.81 -3.41 19.93
N PRO A 166 -0.58 -3.06 20.37
CA PRO A 166 0.02 -1.75 20.09
C PRO A 166 0.20 -1.48 18.60
N TYR A 167 0.69 -2.47 17.83
CA TYR A 167 0.87 -2.33 16.38
C TYR A 167 -0.47 -2.12 15.65
N ILE A 168 -1.50 -2.88 16.02
CA ILE A 168 -2.85 -2.72 15.47
C ILE A 168 -3.41 -1.33 15.80
N ARG A 169 -3.27 -0.86 17.04
CA ARG A 169 -3.72 0.50 17.43
C ARG A 169 -3.01 1.58 16.64
N TYR A 170 -1.70 1.42 16.43
CA TYR A 170 -0.91 2.32 15.60
C TYR A 170 -1.41 2.36 14.15
N ALA A 171 -1.66 1.20 13.53
CA ALA A 171 -2.21 1.12 12.17
C ALA A 171 -3.59 1.80 12.07
N ILE A 172 -4.47 1.58 13.06
CA ILE A 172 -5.79 2.22 13.12
C ILE A 172 -5.66 3.74 13.26
N GLN A 173 -4.71 4.22 14.06
CA GLN A 173 -4.50 5.66 14.26
C GLN A 173 -4.05 6.35 12.97
N LEU A 174 -3.08 5.77 12.25
CA LEU A 174 -2.67 6.27 10.93
C LEU A 174 -3.83 6.31 9.94
N TYR A 175 -4.66 5.25 9.91
CA TYR A 175 -5.83 5.21 9.04
C TYR A 175 -6.86 6.30 9.38
N LYS A 176 -7.09 6.61 10.66
CA LYS A 176 -8.01 7.70 11.05
C LYS A 176 -7.54 9.04 10.49
N GLU A 177 -6.25 9.34 10.64
CA GLU A 177 -5.64 10.56 10.12
C GLU A 177 -5.70 10.62 8.59
N ASP A 178 -5.39 9.50 7.91
CA ASP A 178 -5.51 9.38 6.46
C ASP A 178 -6.94 9.62 5.99
N ARG A 179 -7.92 9.02 6.68
CA ARG A 179 -9.34 9.14 6.36
C ARG A 179 -9.82 10.59 6.53
N GLU A 180 -9.42 11.26 7.59
CA GLU A 180 -9.75 12.68 7.80
C GLU A 180 -9.20 13.56 6.68
N ARG A 181 -7.96 13.31 6.25
CA ARG A 181 -7.35 14.00 5.10
C ARG A 181 -8.12 13.75 3.81
N LEU A 182 -8.53 12.51 3.53
CA LEU A 182 -9.39 12.20 2.37
C LEU A 182 -10.68 13.01 2.39
N PHE A 183 -11.45 12.95 3.48
CA PHE A 183 -12.74 13.65 3.51
C PHE A 183 -12.59 15.18 3.48
N SER A 184 -11.48 15.71 4.01
CA SER A 184 -11.12 17.12 3.82
C SER A 184 -10.88 17.44 2.35
N ALA A 185 -10.08 16.63 1.64
CA ALA A 185 -9.81 16.80 0.22
C ALA A 185 -11.06 16.66 -0.66
N LEU A 186 -11.97 15.74 -0.33
CA LEU A 186 -13.25 15.59 -1.04
C LEU A 186 -14.16 16.82 -0.94
N ASN A 187 -13.92 17.74 0.00
CA ASN A 187 -14.65 19.02 0.11
C ASN A 187 -13.98 20.16 -0.67
N ARG A 188 -12.85 19.91 -1.32
CA ARG A 188 -12.10 20.89 -2.09
C ARG A 188 -12.31 20.69 -3.58
N ASP A 189 -11.86 21.69 -4.33
CA ASP A 189 -11.88 21.69 -5.79
C ASP A 189 -10.57 21.10 -6.33
N TYR A 190 -10.51 19.76 -6.41
CA TYR A 190 -9.39 19.02 -6.99
C TYR A 190 -9.89 18.20 -8.19
N ASP A 191 -9.10 18.18 -9.27
CA ASP A 191 -9.36 17.39 -10.48
C ASP A 191 -8.88 15.95 -10.29
N LEU A 192 -7.79 15.77 -9.52
CA LEU A 192 -7.24 14.47 -9.13
C LEU A 192 -7.03 14.39 -7.62
N ILE A 193 -7.64 13.40 -6.98
CA ILE A 193 -7.38 13.02 -5.58
C ILE A 193 -6.75 11.63 -5.59
N PHE A 194 -5.48 11.52 -5.21
CA PHE A 194 -4.82 10.23 -4.98
C PHE A 194 -4.58 10.05 -3.49
N TRP A 195 -5.47 9.29 -2.86
CA TRP A 195 -5.39 8.98 -1.44
C TRP A 195 -4.73 7.64 -1.21
N TYR A 196 -3.91 7.53 -0.16
CA TYR A 196 -3.26 6.30 0.23
C TYR A 196 -3.44 5.96 1.72
N THR A 197 -3.58 4.68 2.02
CA THR A 197 -3.49 4.14 3.38
C THR A 197 -2.72 2.83 3.43
N CYS A 198 -2.00 2.62 4.53
CA CYS A 198 -1.25 1.40 4.83
C CYS A 198 -2.01 0.42 5.76
N LEU A 199 -3.31 0.64 5.98
CA LEU A 199 -4.08 -0.09 6.99
C LEU A 199 -4.03 -1.61 6.76
N LEU A 200 -4.39 -2.07 5.55
CA LEU A 200 -4.58 -3.50 5.30
C LEU A 200 -3.24 -4.25 5.22
N ASP A 201 -2.18 -3.62 4.73
CA ASP A 201 -0.82 -4.14 4.83
C ASP A 201 -0.41 -4.38 6.29
N LYS A 202 -0.49 -3.35 7.14
CA LYS A 202 -0.11 -3.46 8.56
C LYS A 202 -0.95 -4.48 9.30
N ILE A 203 -2.27 -4.47 9.13
CA ILE A 203 -3.14 -5.47 9.75
C ILE A 203 -2.82 -6.86 9.20
N GLY A 204 -2.64 -6.97 7.89
CA GLY A 204 -2.32 -8.19 7.17
C GLY A 204 -1.09 -8.89 7.73
N HIS A 205 0.01 -8.16 7.94
CA HIS A 205 1.23 -8.73 8.51
C HIS A 205 1.01 -9.44 9.85
N VAL A 206 0.14 -8.94 10.72
CA VAL A 206 -0.08 -9.50 12.07
C VAL A 206 -1.34 -10.36 12.22
N CYS A 207 -2.22 -10.35 11.21
CA CYS A 207 -3.55 -10.96 11.28
C CYS A 207 -3.98 -11.75 10.02
N ALA A 208 -3.16 -11.91 8.98
CA ALA A 208 -3.57 -12.63 7.75
C ALA A 208 -4.10 -14.06 8.01
N GLY A 209 -3.56 -14.76 9.01
CA GLY A 209 -4.05 -16.08 9.43
C GLY A 209 -5.37 -16.05 10.24
N ASN A 210 -5.92 -14.87 10.53
CA ASN A 210 -7.20 -14.68 11.21
C ASN A 210 -8.18 -13.91 10.30
N LYS A 211 -8.91 -14.66 9.46
CA LYS A 211 -9.89 -14.09 8.51
C LYS A 211 -10.96 -13.22 9.18
N LEU A 212 -11.43 -13.56 10.38
CA LEU A 212 -12.45 -12.76 11.07
C LEU A 212 -11.92 -11.38 11.48
N GLU A 213 -10.68 -11.32 11.96
CA GLU A 213 -10.03 -10.04 12.28
C GLU A 213 -9.77 -9.23 11.01
N MET A 214 -9.32 -9.87 9.92
CA MET A 214 -9.13 -9.21 8.61
C MET A 214 -10.45 -8.64 8.07
N LEU A 215 -11.54 -9.42 8.11
CA LEU A 215 -12.86 -9.03 7.61
C LEU A 215 -13.33 -7.69 8.22
N LYS A 216 -13.09 -7.47 9.51
CA LYS A 216 -13.43 -6.21 10.18
C LYS A 216 -12.85 -4.98 9.47
N TYR A 217 -11.57 -5.02 9.10
CA TYR A 217 -10.90 -3.88 8.47
C TYR A 217 -11.24 -3.76 6.99
N TYR A 218 -11.48 -4.89 6.31
CA TYR A 218 -11.97 -4.88 4.93
C TYR A 218 -13.38 -4.30 4.83
N LEU A 219 -14.26 -4.59 5.80
CA LEU A 219 -15.59 -3.96 5.89
C LEU A 219 -15.49 -2.45 6.14
N GLU A 220 -14.55 -1.98 6.96
CA GLU A 220 -14.30 -0.54 7.15
C GLU A 220 -13.84 0.14 5.85
N ILE A 221 -12.92 -0.49 5.09
CA ILE A 221 -12.47 0.04 3.80
C ILE A 221 -13.59 -0.01 2.74
N ASN A 222 -14.42 -1.06 2.74
CA ASN A 222 -15.59 -1.13 1.85
C ASN A 222 -16.60 -0.02 2.19
N GLN A 223 -16.82 0.25 3.48
CA GLN A 223 -17.67 1.35 3.94
C GLN A 223 -17.06 2.72 3.60
N LEU A 224 -15.73 2.86 3.63
CA LEU A 224 -15.04 4.05 3.15
C LEU A 224 -15.34 4.29 1.66
N ALA A 225 -15.14 3.29 0.81
CA ALA A 225 -15.41 3.36 -0.62
C ALA A 225 -16.87 3.74 -0.91
N LYS A 226 -17.83 3.15 -0.15
CA LYS A 226 -19.26 3.54 -0.20
C LYS A 226 -19.46 5.02 0.06
N ARG A 227 -18.82 5.56 1.11
CA ARG A 227 -18.96 6.96 1.51
C ARG A 227 -18.35 7.91 0.48
N VAL A 228 -17.21 7.54 -0.13
CA VAL A 228 -16.59 8.30 -1.23
C VAL A 228 -17.54 8.36 -2.41
N LYS A 229 -18.05 7.21 -2.88
CA LYS A 229 -19.00 7.13 -4.00
C LYS A 229 -20.27 7.94 -3.75
N LYS A 230 -20.84 7.88 -2.53
CA LYS A 230 -22.02 8.68 -2.18
C LYS A 230 -21.76 10.20 -2.17
N LYS A 231 -20.54 10.61 -1.79
CA LYS A 231 -20.17 12.03 -1.70
C LYS A 231 -19.83 12.63 -3.06
N CYS A 232 -19.27 11.81 -3.96
CA CYS A 232 -18.86 12.20 -5.30
C CYS A 232 -19.45 11.22 -6.33
N PRO A 233 -20.78 11.27 -6.58
CA PRO A 233 -21.44 10.31 -7.47
C PRO A 233 -20.97 10.40 -8.93
N ASP A 234 -20.56 11.59 -9.37
CA ASP A 234 -20.14 11.89 -10.75
C ASP A 234 -18.61 11.80 -10.94
N ALA A 235 -17.87 11.28 -9.96
CA ALA A 235 -16.43 11.10 -10.05
C ALA A 235 -16.07 9.75 -10.67
N ILE A 236 -14.99 9.73 -11.45
CA ILE A 236 -14.30 8.47 -11.77
C ILE A 236 -13.61 8.01 -10.50
N ILE A 237 -13.85 6.77 -10.08
CA ILE A 237 -13.22 6.18 -8.90
C ILE A 237 -12.42 4.96 -9.34
N TYR A 238 -11.13 4.98 -9.03
CA TYR A 238 -10.25 3.83 -9.13
C TYR A 238 -9.85 3.37 -7.73
N ILE A 239 -9.77 2.06 -7.52
CA ILE A 239 -9.27 1.46 -6.29
C ILE A 239 -8.08 0.59 -6.68
N ILE A 240 -6.92 0.82 -6.07
CA ILE A 240 -5.70 0.13 -6.44
C ILE A 240 -4.91 -0.30 -5.21
N SER A 241 -4.21 -1.42 -5.34
CA SER A 241 -3.23 -1.90 -4.39
C SER A 241 -1.95 -2.29 -5.12
N ASP A 242 -0.82 -2.02 -4.48
CA ASP A 242 0.51 -2.42 -4.93
C ASP A 242 0.72 -3.93 -4.83
N HIS A 243 0.18 -4.57 -3.80
CA HIS A 243 0.19 -6.02 -3.62
C HIS A 243 -0.97 -6.51 -2.76
N GLY A 244 -1.26 -7.81 -2.82
CA GLY A 244 -2.14 -8.49 -1.87
C GLY A 244 -1.43 -8.93 -0.59
N MET A 245 -2.11 -9.75 0.21
CA MET A 245 -1.59 -10.29 1.47
C MET A 245 -2.12 -11.70 1.68
N LYS A 246 -1.20 -12.66 1.88
CA LYS A 246 -1.53 -14.06 2.15
C LYS A 246 -0.98 -14.55 3.48
N PRO A 247 -1.61 -15.55 4.12
CA PRO A 247 -1.05 -16.18 5.30
C PRO A 247 0.37 -16.72 5.03
N ALA A 248 1.27 -16.52 5.98
CA ALA A 248 2.61 -17.08 5.92
C ALA A 248 2.57 -18.59 6.18
N GLU A 249 3.08 -19.39 5.25
CA GLU A 249 3.03 -20.85 5.38
C GLU A 249 3.74 -21.36 6.65
N GLY A 250 3.03 -22.16 7.44
CA GLY A 250 3.55 -22.70 8.69
C GLY A 250 3.78 -21.68 9.81
N ALA A 251 3.31 -20.44 9.66
CA ALA A 251 3.29 -19.41 10.68
C ALA A 251 1.85 -18.96 10.92
N GLY A 252 1.40 -18.98 12.19
CA GLY A 252 -0.03 -19.06 12.51
C GLY A 252 -0.86 -17.90 11.98
N LYS A 253 -0.62 -16.70 12.52
CA LYS A 253 -1.45 -15.49 12.29
C LYS A 253 -0.83 -14.49 11.31
N TRP A 254 0.38 -14.76 10.83
CA TRP A 254 1.22 -13.79 10.14
C TRP A 254 0.93 -13.73 8.65
N GLY A 255 1.17 -12.57 8.05
CA GLY A 255 1.00 -12.33 6.62
C GLY A 255 2.29 -12.01 5.89
N VAL A 256 2.39 -12.48 4.65
CA VAL A 256 3.40 -12.10 3.67
C VAL A 256 2.72 -11.57 2.41
N HIS A 257 3.42 -10.79 1.61
CA HIS A 257 2.84 -10.18 0.41
C HIS A 257 2.44 -11.27 -0.60
N SER A 258 1.31 -11.05 -1.26
CA SER A 258 0.97 -11.79 -2.48
C SER A 258 1.83 -11.30 -3.66
N ASP A 259 1.95 -12.11 -4.70
CA ASP A 259 2.74 -11.86 -5.91
C ASP A 259 1.92 -11.15 -7.02
N TYR A 260 0.77 -10.60 -6.65
CA TYR A 260 -0.11 -9.79 -7.49
C TYR A 260 -0.63 -8.60 -6.69
N GLY A 261 -1.04 -7.54 -7.40
CA GLY A 261 -1.78 -6.42 -6.83
C GLY A 261 -3.29 -6.51 -7.12
N PHE A 262 -3.99 -5.44 -6.81
CA PHE A 262 -5.44 -5.31 -7.01
C PHE A 262 -5.76 -4.05 -7.80
N PHE A 263 -6.70 -4.14 -8.72
CA PHE A 263 -7.28 -2.97 -9.37
C PHE A 263 -8.79 -3.11 -9.54
N SER A 264 -9.51 -2.01 -9.35
CA SER A 264 -10.94 -1.88 -9.60
C SER A 264 -11.26 -0.49 -10.17
N SER A 265 -12.25 -0.46 -11.06
CA SER A 265 -12.63 0.71 -11.84
C SER A 265 -14.14 0.93 -11.88
N SER A 266 -14.57 2.18 -11.66
CA SER A 266 -15.94 2.61 -11.88
C SER A 266 -16.31 2.76 -13.36
N THR A 267 -15.35 3.03 -14.25
CA THR A 267 -15.58 3.20 -15.70
C THR A 267 -15.77 1.86 -16.41
N GLY A 268 -15.20 0.79 -15.85
CA GLY A 268 -15.15 -0.54 -16.46
C GLY A 268 -13.82 -0.82 -17.18
N GLU A 269 -12.93 0.16 -17.27
CA GLU A 269 -11.56 -0.02 -17.77
C GLU A 269 -10.72 -0.87 -16.83
N LEU A 270 -9.73 -1.57 -17.37
CA LEU A 270 -8.82 -2.45 -16.62
C LEU A 270 -7.36 -2.11 -16.92
N ILE A 271 -6.48 -2.47 -15.99
CA ILE A 271 -5.02 -2.44 -16.17
C ILE A 271 -4.44 -3.82 -15.87
N SER A 272 -3.46 -4.25 -16.64
CA SER A 272 -2.76 -5.53 -16.42
C SER A 272 -1.59 -5.41 -15.44
N LYS A 273 -0.94 -4.24 -15.39
CA LYS A 273 0.24 -3.96 -14.57
C LYS A 273 0.01 -2.71 -13.74
N PRO A 274 0.59 -2.59 -12.53
CA PRO A 274 0.40 -1.41 -11.69
C PRO A 274 0.80 -0.10 -12.36
N TYR A 275 1.93 -0.08 -13.06
CA TYR A 275 2.45 1.13 -13.73
C TYR A 275 1.57 1.61 -14.91
N HIS A 276 0.64 0.78 -15.42
CA HIS A 276 -0.35 1.22 -16.41
C HIS A 276 -1.41 2.17 -15.83
N LEU A 277 -1.47 2.35 -14.49
CA LEU A 277 -2.33 3.37 -13.90
C LEU A 277 -2.01 4.78 -14.42
N TYR A 278 -0.73 5.11 -14.65
CA TYR A 278 -0.32 6.42 -15.16
C TYR A 278 -1.03 6.76 -16.49
N GLU A 279 -0.93 5.86 -17.48
CA GLU A 279 -1.55 6.03 -18.80
C GLU A 279 -3.09 6.00 -18.73
N LEU A 280 -3.66 5.23 -17.80
CA LEU A 280 -5.11 5.26 -17.57
C LEU A 280 -5.56 6.62 -17.04
N LEU A 281 -4.87 7.18 -16.05
CA LEU A 281 -5.19 8.49 -15.50
C LEU A 281 -4.97 9.61 -16.52
N LEU A 282 -3.90 9.52 -17.32
CA LEU A 282 -3.58 10.50 -18.36
C LEU A 282 -4.68 10.61 -19.41
N ARG A 283 -5.31 9.49 -19.80
CA ARG A 283 -6.45 9.48 -20.75
C ARG A 283 -7.68 10.26 -20.27
N HIS A 284 -7.77 10.54 -18.97
CA HIS A 284 -8.86 11.30 -18.36
C HIS A 284 -8.38 12.65 -17.81
N ALA A 285 -7.14 13.06 -18.11
CA ALA A 285 -6.62 14.36 -17.71
C ALA A 285 -7.27 15.49 -18.53
N PRO A 286 -7.54 16.67 -17.93
CA PRO A 286 -8.12 17.80 -18.66
C PRO A 286 -7.23 18.25 -19.82
N GLY A 287 -7.80 18.41 -21.02
CA GLY A 287 -7.10 19.00 -22.17
C GLY A 287 -6.37 18.04 -23.11
N ILE A 288 -6.62 16.73 -22.98
CA ILE A 288 -6.23 15.68 -23.95
C ILE A 288 -7.44 15.22 -24.76
#